data_AF-A0AA85C4M2-F1
#
_entry.id   AF-A0AA85C4M2-F1
#
_cell.length_a   1.000
_cell.length_b   1.000
_cell.length_c   1.000
_cell.angle_alpha   90.00
_cell.angle_beta   90.00
_cell.angle_gamma   90.00
#
_symmetry.space_group_name_H-M   'P 1'
#
loop_
_entity.id
_entity.type
_entity.pdbx_description
1 polymer ?
#
loop_
_entity_poly.entity_id
_entity_poly.type
_entity_poly.pdbx_seq_one_letter_code
_entity_poly.pdbx_strand_id
1 'polypeptide(L)'
;MKELLMVLDSIKLSQNIKALVITGEGGFFSSGHNLHEVIKFSDTNSKKVFSTASEIMEKLNEFPIPSIASVNGPAVAGGCQLVAACDLAISAKSAIFSASSIKLGLFCSTPGVSLVRAIGLRAANELLLTGKAISADRAYELGLVHRVVEDDKLYEASIEFAKEITQHNKDVVQLGRETLHKQASMPLMDAYAIASDAMVRNLQFSDTKQPTLCNGNVIEFNINFQVLQFLKLDIVYLSDSKRFRISITFKMEENSQVIDNSLISRATKAVRDYLEYDFECLVSDINILTRMNQASSERYMELTTNTNDMTRKLIDVNNRFASLSDALKKIDQFDKDIEQLEKKAFEIETLTKQLENRYNKLETEHNH
;
A
#
# COMPACT_ATOMS: atom_id res chain seq x y z
N MET A 1 17.89 -16.51 -27.92
CA MET A 1 16.82 -15.62 -28.44
C MET A 1 15.66 -16.39 -29.06
N LYS A 2 15.86 -17.16 -30.15
CA LYS A 2 14.78 -17.97 -30.74
C LYS A 2 14.16 -18.96 -29.75
N GLU A 3 14.98 -19.62 -28.94
CA GLU A 3 14.50 -20.50 -27.86
C GLU A 3 13.63 -19.75 -26.85
N LEU A 4 14.02 -18.54 -26.44
CA LEU A 4 13.22 -17.71 -25.55
C LEU A 4 11.87 -17.35 -26.19
N LEU A 5 11.84 -16.99 -27.48
CA LEU A 5 10.59 -16.77 -28.21
C LEU A 5 9.69 -18.01 -28.20
N MET A 6 10.26 -19.19 -28.47
CA MET A 6 9.51 -20.45 -28.43
C MET A 6 8.95 -20.76 -27.04
N VAL A 7 9.72 -20.48 -25.98
CA VAL A 7 9.26 -20.64 -24.60
C VAL A 7 8.11 -19.68 -24.29
N LEU A 8 8.24 -18.40 -24.65
CA LEU A 8 7.16 -17.42 -24.47
C LEU A 8 5.88 -17.85 -25.21
N ASP A 9 6.01 -18.31 -26.45
CA ASP A 9 4.86 -18.80 -27.23
C ASP A 9 4.23 -20.05 -26.60
N SER A 10 5.03 -20.97 -26.06
CA SER A 10 4.50 -22.16 -25.37
C SER A 10 3.74 -21.81 -24.08
N ILE A 11 4.24 -20.84 -23.30
CA ILE A 11 3.62 -20.39 -22.06
C ILE A 11 2.31 -19.64 -22.37
N LYS A 12 2.27 -18.84 -23.44
CA LYS A 12 1.07 -18.14 -23.89
C LYS A 12 -0.09 -19.09 -24.19
N LEU A 13 0.21 -20.32 -24.62
CA LEU A 13 -0.79 -21.37 -24.88
C LEU A 13 -1.20 -22.15 -23.62
N SER A 14 -0.48 -21.99 -22.50
CA SER A 14 -0.73 -22.72 -21.26
C SER A 14 -1.76 -22.02 -20.38
N GLN A 15 -2.79 -22.78 -19.97
CA GLN A 15 -3.79 -22.28 -19.02
C GLN A 15 -3.32 -22.34 -17.56
N ASN A 16 -2.38 -23.23 -17.24
CA ASN A 16 -1.98 -23.51 -15.85
C ASN A 16 -0.85 -22.61 -15.33
N ILE A 17 -0.12 -21.94 -16.22
CA ILE A 17 0.96 -21.01 -15.81
C ILE A 17 0.33 -19.65 -15.52
N LYS A 18 0.67 -19.09 -14.36
CA LYS A 18 0.11 -17.83 -13.84
C LYS A 18 1.13 -16.69 -13.68
N ALA A 19 2.42 -17.00 -13.66
CA ALA A 19 3.51 -16.02 -13.65
C ALA A 19 4.76 -16.61 -14.33
N LEU A 20 5.60 -15.76 -14.91
CA LEU A 20 6.88 -16.11 -15.51
C LEU A 20 8.02 -15.51 -14.68
N VAL A 21 8.96 -16.32 -14.21
CA VAL A 21 10.20 -15.84 -13.58
C VAL A 21 11.35 -16.11 -14.53
N ILE A 22 12.16 -15.08 -14.81
CA ILE A 22 13.32 -15.17 -15.71
C ILE A 22 14.58 -14.91 -14.87
N THR A 23 15.57 -15.80 -14.95
CA THR A 23 16.87 -15.64 -14.31
C THR A 23 17.99 -16.08 -15.25
N GLY A 24 19.22 -15.71 -14.93
CA GLY A 24 20.41 -16.20 -15.64
C GLY A 24 20.98 -17.44 -14.98
N GLU A 25 21.73 -18.23 -15.74
CA GLU A 25 22.51 -19.34 -15.20
C GLU A 25 23.89 -18.86 -14.74
N GLY A 26 24.34 -19.34 -13.57
CA GLY A 26 25.65 -18.99 -13.01
C GLY A 26 25.67 -17.61 -12.32
N GLY A 27 26.79 -16.90 -12.44
CA GLY A 27 27.03 -15.60 -11.79
C GLY A 27 26.63 -14.36 -12.61
N PHE A 28 25.84 -14.54 -13.67
CA PHE A 28 25.41 -13.46 -14.56
C PHE A 28 23.93 -13.61 -14.89
N PHE A 29 23.22 -12.48 -14.98
CA PHE A 29 21.85 -12.47 -15.49
C PHE A 29 21.85 -12.53 -17.01
N SER A 30 22.46 -11.52 -17.66
CA SER A 30 22.65 -11.49 -19.11
C SER A 30 23.60 -10.37 -19.52
N SER A 31 24.59 -10.70 -20.35
CA SER A 31 25.53 -9.73 -20.92
C SER A 31 25.02 -9.03 -22.18
N GLY A 32 23.81 -9.37 -22.66
CA GLY A 32 23.28 -8.90 -23.94
C GLY A 32 23.94 -9.56 -25.15
N HIS A 33 23.93 -8.87 -26.30
CA HIS A 33 24.51 -9.40 -27.53
C HIS A 33 26.04 -9.47 -27.47
N ASN A 34 26.62 -10.51 -28.07
CA ASN A 34 28.05 -10.50 -28.39
C ASN A 34 28.31 -9.50 -29.52
N LEU A 35 28.67 -8.27 -29.16
CA LEU A 35 28.86 -7.19 -30.13
C LEU A 35 30.00 -7.48 -31.13
N HIS A 36 31.01 -8.27 -30.74
CA HIS A 36 32.08 -8.68 -31.67
C HIS A 36 31.58 -9.58 -32.81
N GLU A 37 30.49 -10.32 -32.58
CA GLU A 37 29.83 -11.13 -33.62
C GLU A 37 28.88 -10.27 -34.45
N VAL A 38 28.09 -9.41 -33.81
CA VAL A 38 27.10 -8.56 -34.49
C VAL A 38 27.76 -7.56 -35.44
N ILE A 39 28.92 -6.99 -35.08
CA ILE A 39 29.66 -6.05 -35.95
C ILE A 39 30.15 -6.72 -37.25
N LYS A 40 30.30 -8.06 -37.27
CA LYS A 40 30.75 -8.81 -38.46
C LYS A 40 29.60 -9.18 -39.40
N PHE A 41 28.35 -8.89 -39.04
CA PHE A 41 27.19 -9.23 -39.84
C PHE A 41 26.94 -8.19 -40.94
N SER A 42 26.36 -8.64 -42.05
CA SER A 42 25.75 -7.73 -43.03
C SER A 42 24.60 -6.97 -42.39
N ASP A 43 24.27 -5.79 -42.93
CA ASP A 43 23.16 -4.97 -42.43
C ASP A 43 21.84 -5.75 -42.31
N THR A 44 21.54 -6.64 -43.26
CA THR A 44 20.36 -7.50 -43.21
C THR A 44 20.37 -8.46 -42.02
N ASN A 45 21.52 -9.02 -41.68
CA ASN A 45 21.66 -9.94 -40.55
C ASN A 45 21.64 -9.18 -39.22
N SER A 46 22.29 -8.01 -39.15
CA SER A 46 22.22 -7.11 -37.98
C SER A 46 20.77 -6.66 -37.71
N LYS A 47 20.02 -6.28 -38.76
CA LYS A 47 18.58 -5.95 -38.65
C LYS A 47 17.78 -7.11 -38.06
N LYS A 48 18.00 -8.34 -38.54
CA LYS A 48 17.32 -9.53 -38.00
C LYS A 48 17.63 -9.77 -36.52
N VAL A 49 18.89 -9.59 -36.10
CA VAL A 49 19.29 -9.76 -34.70
C VAL A 49 18.56 -8.76 -33.81
N PHE A 50 18.57 -7.48 -34.17
CA PHE A 50 17.90 -6.45 -33.37
C PHE A 50 16.38 -6.53 -33.43
N SER A 51 15.79 -6.91 -34.57
CA SER A 51 14.35 -7.12 -34.66
C SER A 51 13.87 -8.29 -33.80
N THR A 52 14.62 -9.40 -33.78
CA THR A 52 14.33 -10.53 -32.88
C THR A 52 14.49 -10.15 -31.41
N ALA A 53 15.47 -9.30 -31.07
CA ALA A 53 15.61 -8.79 -29.70
C ALA A 53 14.42 -7.91 -29.29
N SER A 54 13.96 -7.01 -30.18
CA SER A 54 12.75 -6.20 -29.94
C SER A 54 11.49 -7.07 -29.82
N GLU A 55 11.34 -8.09 -30.68
CA GLU A 55 10.21 -9.02 -30.65
C GLU A 55 10.07 -9.73 -29.28
N ILE A 56 11.19 -10.10 -28.65
CA ILE A 56 11.17 -10.69 -27.29
C ILE A 56 10.56 -9.70 -26.30
N MET A 57 10.97 -8.43 -26.35
CA MET A 57 10.49 -7.41 -25.41
C MET A 57 9.03 -7.04 -25.67
N GLU A 58 8.62 -6.96 -26.94
CA GLU A 58 7.23 -6.76 -27.33
C GLU A 58 6.33 -7.90 -26.84
N LYS A 59 6.77 -9.16 -27.01
CA LYS A 59 6.03 -10.33 -26.49
C LYS A 59 5.95 -10.33 -24.96
N LEU A 60 6.98 -9.89 -24.25
CA LEU A 60 6.91 -9.72 -22.79
C LEU A 60 5.92 -8.62 -22.40
N ASN A 61 5.90 -7.49 -23.11
CA ASN A 61 4.96 -6.42 -22.85
C ASN A 61 3.50 -6.86 -23.07
N GLU A 62 3.24 -7.64 -24.13
CA GLU A 62 1.92 -8.18 -24.48
C GLU A 62 1.59 -9.53 -23.82
N PHE A 63 2.39 -9.97 -22.85
CA PHE A 63 2.27 -11.32 -22.29
C PHE A 63 0.99 -11.48 -21.44
N PRO A 64 0.27 -12.61 -21.53
CA PRO A 64 -0.99 -12.76 -20.80
C PRO A 64 -0.82 -12.90 -19.28
N ILE A 65 0.41 -13.14 -18.80
CA ILE A 65 0.71 -13.31 -17.38
C ILE A 65 1.86 -12.39 -16.96
N PRO A 66 1.95 -12.00 -15.68
CA PRO A 66 3.04 -11.17 -15.20
C PRO A 66 4.41 -11.86 -15.32
N SER A 67 5.41 -11.06 -15.66
CA SER A 67 6.81 -11.45 -15.78
C SER A 67 7.67 -10.82 -14.68
N ILE A 68 8.57 -11.60 -14.10
CA ILE A 68 9.46 -11.21 -13.02
C ILE A 68 10.91 -11.48 -13.43
N ALA A 69 11.74 -10.44 -13.49
CA ALA A 69 13.18 -10.60 -13.62
C ALA A 69 13.80 -10.91 -12.25
N SER A 70 14.41 -12.09 -12.09
CA SER A 70 15.18 -12.52 -10.93
C SER A 70 16.66 -12.36 -11.26
N VAL A 71 17.23 -11.20 -10.91
CA VAL A 71 18.53 -10.74 -11.39
C VAL A 71 19.65 -11.22 -10.46
N ASN A 72 20.26 -12.35 -10.82
CA ASN A 72 21.29 -13.07 -10.06
C ASN A 72 22.72 -12.56 -10.23
N GLY A 73 22.93 -11.53 -11.05
CA GLY A 73 24.25 -11.01 -11.36
C GLY A 73 24.19 -9.92 -12.42
N PRO A 74 25.31 -9.58 -13.09
CA PRO A 74 25.35 -8.47 -14.02
C PRO A 74 24.30 -8.57 -15.15
N ALA A 75 23.56 -7.48 -15.35
CA ALA A 75 22.58 -7.27 -16.42
C ALA A 75 23.05 -6.11 -17.31
N VAL A 76 23.59 -6.44 -18.49
CA VAL A 76 24.32 -5.49 -19.34
C VAL A 76 23.68 -5.38 -20.72
N ALA A 77 23.54 -4.16 -21.22
CA ALA A 77 22.97 -3.83 -22.53
C ALA A 77 21.59 -4.50 -22.73
N GLY A 78 21.51 -5.52 -23.59
CA GLY A 78 20.28 -6.29 -23.80
C GLY A 78 19.78 -7.02 -22.54
N GLY A 79 20.67 -7.36 -21.60
CA GLY A 79 20.28 -7.88 -20.29
C GLY A 79 19.56 -6.84 -19.44
N CYS A 80 20.08 -5.60 -19.40
CA CYS A 80 19.42 -4.49 -18.69
C CYS A 80 18.07 -4.12 -19.35
N GLN A 81 18.00 -4.20 -20.68
CA GLN A 81 16.73 -4.07 -21.43
C GLN A 81 15.71 -5.14 -21.00
N LEU A 82 16.14 -6.40 -20.86
CA LEU A 82 15.26 -7.50 -20.46
C LEU A 82 14.71 -7.29 -19.04
N VAL A 83 15.52 -6.81 -18.10
CA VAL A 83 15.06 -6.44 -16.75
C VAL A 83 13.98 -5.36 -16.86
N ALA A 84 14.26 -4.28 -17.58
CA ALA A 84 13.33 -3.16 -17.74
C ALA A 84 12.06 -3.50 -18.54
N ALA A 85 12.06 -4.60 -19.29
CA ALA A 85 10.90 -5.07 -20.05
C ALA A 85 10.00 -6.03 -19.25
N CYS A 86 10.48 -6.60 -18.14
CA CYS A 86 9.65 -7.40 -17.25
C CYS A 86 8.71 -6.48 -16.45
N ASP A 87 7.54 -7.01 -16.05
CA ASP A 87 6.58 -6.26 -15.23
C ASP A 87 7.15 -5.93 -13.85
N LEU A 88 7.89 -6.87 -13.29
CA LEU A 88 8.51 -6.79 -11.98
C LEU A 88 9.96 -7.26 -12.05
N ALA A 89 10.76 -6.84 -11.07
CA ALA A 89 12.15 -7.26 -10.97
C ALA A 89 12.62 -7.32 -9.52
N ILE A 90 13.37 -8.36 -9.18
CA ILE A 90 14.07 -8.53 -7.90
C ILE A 90 15.55 -8.73 -8.22
N SER A 91 16.41 -8.10 -7.44
CA SER A 91 17.85 -8.16 -7.62
C SER A 91 18.55 -8.84 -6.46
N ALA A 92 19.53 -9.68 -6.77
CA ALA A 92 20.61 -9.99 -5.85
C ALA A 92 21.40 -8.70 -5.55
N LYS A 93 21.94 -8.59 -4.34
CA LYS A 93 22.68 -7.42 -3.88
C LYS A 93 23.97 -7.18 -4.65
N SER A 94 24.63 -8.26 -5.09
CA SER A 94 25.85 -8.17 -5.91
C SER A 94 25.61 -7.80 -7.38
N ALA A 95 24.36 -7.81 -7.84
CA ALA A 95 24.05 -7.52 -9.24
C ALA A 95 24.33 -6.06 -9.61
N ILE A 96 24.67 -5.85 -10.88
CA ILE A 96 24.92 -4.54 -11.47
C ILE A 96 24.16 -4.38 -12.77
N PHE A 97 23.78 -3.14 -13.09
CA PHE A 97 22.96 -2.81 -14.25
C PHE A 97 23.67 -1.78 -15.12
N SER A 98 23.75 -2.00 -16.43
CA SER A 98 24.50 -1.11 -17.32
C SER A 98 24.00 -1.11 -18.76
N ALA A 99 24.05 0.04 -19.42
CA ALA A 99 23.88 0.17 -20.87
C ALA A 99 25.21 0.53 -21.57
N SER A 100 26.24 -0.30 -21.36
CA SER A 100 27.63 0.04 -21.67
C SER A 100 28.04 0.00 -23.14
N SER A 101 27.16 -0.35 -24.09
CA SER A 101 27.54 -0.43 -25.52
C SER A 101 28.08 0.89 -26.06
N ILE A 102 27.74 2.03 -25.43
CA ILE A 102 28.26 3.35 -25.80
C ILE A 102 29.78 3.44 -25.69
N LYS A 103 30.40 2.68 -24.78
CA LYS A 103 31.87 2.59 -24.64
C LYS A 103 32.55 1.94 -25.85
N LEU A 104 31.77 1.24 -26.69
CA LEU A 104 32.21 0.61 -27.92
C LEU A 104 31.70 1.37 -29.16
N GLY A 105 31.21 2.60 -28.99
CA GLY A 105 30.68 3.43 -30.08
C GLY A 105 29.26 3.06 -30.55
N LEU A 106 28.54 2.20 -29.81
CA LEU A 106 27.18 1.78 -30.16
C LEU A 106 26.18 2.27 -29.10
N PHE A 107 25.34 3.24 -29.45
CA PHE A 107 24.30 3.69 -28.52
C PHE A 107 23.23 2.61 -28.30
N CYS A 108 22.84 2.39 -27.06
CA CYS A 108 21.81 1.42 -26.66
C CYS A 108 20.39 1.90 -26.98
N SER A 109 20.09 2.19 -28.25
CA SER A 109 18.79 2.72 -28.68
C SER A 109 17.63 1.78 -28.33
N THR A 110 17.76 0.47 -28.61
CA THR A 110 16.72 -0.51 -28.28
C THR A 110 16.58 -0.76 -26.78
N PRO A 111 17.66 -0.92 -25.96
CA PRO A 111 17.53 -0.90 -24.51
C PRO A 111 16.88 0.37 -23.94
N GLY A 112 17.13 1.52 -24.57
CA GLY A 112 16.55 2.80 -24.14
C GLY A 112 15.03 2.81 -24.17
N VAL A 113 14.38 2.05 -25.06
CA VAL A 113 12.93 1.94 -25.15
C VAL A 113 12.32 1.42 -23.84
N SER A 114 12.88 0.34 -23.28
CA SER A 114 12.43 -0.27 -22.03
C SER A 114 12.87 0.55 -20.82
N LEU A 115 14.13 1.02 -20.80
CA LEU A 115 14.65 1.81 -19.68
C LEU A 115 13.87 3.10 -19.45
N VAL A 116 13.55 3.85 -20.51
CA VAL A 116 12.78 5.10 -20.36
C VAL A 116 11.38 4.84 -19.81
N ARG A 117 10.75 3.71 -20.15
CA ARG A 117 9.44 3.33 -19.62
C ARG A 117 9.50 2.86 -18.17
N ALA A 118 10.58 2.21 -17.76
CA ALA A 118 10.75 1.72 -16.40
C ALA A 118 11.14 2.82 -15.40
N ILE A 119 12.11 3.67 -15.74
CA ILE A 119 12.74 4.61 -14.79
C ILE A 119 12.70 6.08 -15.24
N GLY A 120 11.99 6.36 -16.33
CA GLY A 120 11.90 7.71 -16.89
C GLY A 120 13.17 8.15 -17.63
N LEU A 121 13.03 9.21 -18.43
CA LEU A 121 14.09 9.65 -19.35
C LEU A 121 15.38 10.09 -18.64
N ARG A 122 15.27 10.80 -17.51
CA ARG A 122 16.44 11.35 -16.82
C ARG A 122 17.31 10.27 -16.20
N ALA A 123 16.71 9.27 -15.54
CA ALA A 123 17.45 8.16 -14.97
C ALA A 123 18.00 7.24 -16.06
N ALA A 124 17.22 6.96 -17.11
CA ALA A 124 17.69 6.18 -18.26
C ALA A 124 18.93 6.82 -18.92
N ASN A 125 18.96 8.15 -19.03
CA ASN A 125 20.10 8.87 -19.59
C ASN A 125 21.40 8.68 -18.80
N GLU A 126 21.33 8.51 -17.47
CA GLU A 126 22.52 8.21 -16.65
C GLU A 126 23.21 6.94 -17.15
N LEU A 127 22.45 5.86 -17.36
CA LEU A 127 22.94 4.59 -17.87
C LEU A 127 23.35 4.68 -19.35
N LEU A 128 22.49 5.25 -20.19
CA LEU A 128 22.64 5.25 -21.66
C LEU A 128 23.78 6.15 -22.15
N LEU A 129 23.95 7.33 -21.56
CA LEU A 129 24.96 8.31 -22.00
C LEU A 129 26.34 8.02 -21.41
N THR A 130 26.39 7.48 -20.18
CA THR A 130 27.68 7.23 -19.52
C THR A 130 28.18 5.80 -19.71
N GLY A 131 27.27 4.84 -19.94
CA GLY A 131 27.58 3.41 -19.95
C GLY A 131 28.17 2.91 -18.62
N LYS A 132 28.02 3.65 -17.52
CA LYS A 132 28.45 3.24 -16.19
C LYS A 132 27.48 2.21 -15.63
N ALA A 133 28.02 1.26 -14.88
CA ALA A 133 27.20 0.33 -14.14
C ALA A 133 26.69 0.99 -12.85
N ILE A 134 25.45 0.69 -12.49
CA ILE A 134 24.85 1.03 -11.20
C ILE A 134 24.68 -0.24 -10.36
N SER A 135 24.71 -0.09 -9.03
CA SER A 135 24.45 -1.19 -8.09
C SER A 135 22.97 -1.57 -8.05
N ALA A 136 22.66 -2.71 -7.43
CA ALA A 136 21.29 -3.12 -7.12
C ALA A 136 20.54 -2.08 -6.28
N ASP A 137 21.18 -1.49 -5.27
CA ASP A 137 20.57 -0.46 -4.43
C ASP A 137 20.21 0.79 -5.25
N ARG A 138 21.10 1.23 -6.14
CA ARG A 138 20.82 2.37 -7.03
C ARG A 138 19.73 2.02 -8.04
N ALA A 139 19.68 0.78 -8.53
CA ALA A 139 18.60 0.32 -9.40
C ALA A 139 17.24 0.35 -8.68
N TYR A 140 17.20 0.02 -7.39
CA TYR A 140 16.00 0.14 -6.56
C TYR A 140 15.56 1.59 -6.37
N GLU A 141 16.49 2.49 -6.03
CA GLU A 141 16.19 3.94 -5.92
C GLU A 141 15.60 4.54 -7.20
N LEU A 142 16.04 4.06 -8.36
CA LEU A 142 15.55 4.52 -9.66
C LEU A 142 14.22 3.87 -10.07
N GLY A 143 13.76 2.85 -9.37
CA GLY A 143 12.57 2.06 -9.73
C GLY A 143 12.83 1.01 -10.82
N LEU A 144 14.09 0.69 -11.15
CA LEU A 144 14.41 -0.36 -12.12
C LEU A 144 14.14 -1.76 -11.54
N VAL A 145 14.29 -1.91 -10.22
CA VAL A 145 13.97 -3.14 -9.49
C VAL A 145 13.08 -2.83 -8.29
N HIS A 146 12.26 -3.79 -7.89
CA HIS A 146 11.25 -3.65 -6.84
C HIS A 146 11.72 -4.16 -5.48
N ARG A 147 12.70 -5.07 -5.45
CA ARG A 147 13.32 -5.58 -4.22
C ARG A 147 14.81 -5.85 -4.46
N VAL A 148 15.63 -5.62 -3.44
CA VAL A 148 17.03 -6.05 -3.39
C VAL A 148 17.17 -6.98 -2.19
N VAL A 149 17.76 -8.16 -2.40
CA VAL A 149 17.94 -9.18 -1.38
C VAL A 149 19.36 -9.72 -1.41
N GLU A 150 19.81 -10.35 -0.33
CA GLU A 150 21.07 -11.08 -0.32
C GLU A 150 21.07 -12.16 -1.41
N ASP A 151 22.24 -12.42 -2.00
CA ASP A 151 22.38 -13.24 -3.21
C ASP A 151 21.81 -14.65 -3.04
N ASP A 152 22.01 -15.26 -1.87
CA ASP A 152 21.50 -16.60 -1.51
C ASP A 152 19.99 -16.63 -1.26
N LYS A 153 19.35 -15.47 -1.12
CA LYS A 153 17.90 -15.30 -0.92
C LYS A 153 17.13 -14.95 -2.19
N LEU A 154 17.82 -14.70 -3.29
CA LEU A 154 17.18 -14.26 -4.53
C LEU A 154 16.09 -15.22 -5.03
N TYR A 155 16.37 -16.53 -5.06
CA TYR A 155 15.42 -17.51 -5.54
C TYR A 155 14.16 -17.55 -4.66
N GLU A 156 14.34 -17.63 -3.35
CA GLU A 156 13.26 -17.65 -2.37
C GLU A 156 12.35 -16.42 -2.52
N ALA A 157 12.94 -15.22 -2.53
CA ALA A 157 12.23 -13.97 -2.69
C ALA A 157 11.49 -13.86 -4.04
N SER A 158 12.08 -14.40 -5.12
CA SER A 158 11.47 -14.40 -6.45
C SER A 158 10.23 -15.28 -6.52
N ILE A 159 10.28 -16.45 -5.88
CA ILE A 159 9.14 -17.37 -5.79
C ILE A 159 8.05 -16.81 -4.86
N GLU A 160 8.43 -16.19 -3.75
CA GLU A 160 7.49 -15.51 -2.86
C GLU A 160 6.72 -14.41 -3.61
N PHE A 161 7.43 -13.55 -4.35
CA PHE A 161 6.78 -12.47 -5.11
C PHE A 161 5.86 -13.01 -6.21
N ALA A 162 6.23 -14.12 -6.87
CA ALA A 162 5.33 -14.81 -7.79
C ALA A 162 4.09 -15.38 -7.08
N LYS A 163 4.23 -15.92 -5.85
CA LYS A 163 3.10 -16.44 -5.06
C LYS A 163 2.11 -15.34 -4.69
N GLU A 164 2.60 -14.15 -4.33
CA GLU A 164 1.77 -12.96 -4.05
C GLU A 164 0.87 -12.60 -5.24
N ILE A 165 1.30 -12.86 -6.47
CA ILE A 165 0.50 -12.61 -7.69
C ILE A 165 -0.43 -13.78 -7.97
N THR A 166 0.10 -15.00 -7.89
CA THR A 166 -0.61 -16.23 -8.35
C THR A 166 -1.72 -16.71 -7.41
N GLN A 167 -1.81 -16.15 -6.20
CA GLN A 167 -2.96 -16.29 -5.30
C GLN A 167 -4.23 -15.61 -5.85
N HIS A 168 -4.08 -14.64 -6.76
CA HIS A 168 -5.21 -14.00 -7.42
C HIS A 168 -5.70 -14.80 -8.63
N ASN A 169 -6.92 -14.50 -9.06
CA ASN A 169 -7.47 -15.05 -10.30
C ASN A 169 -6.63 -14.63 -11.50
N LYS A 170 -6.25 -15.60 -12.33
CA LYS A 170 -5.41 -15.35 -13.52
C LYS A 170 -6.07 -14.38 -14.49
N ASP A 171 -7.36 -14.53 -14.74
CA ASP A 171 -8.09 -13.72 -15.72
C ASP A 171 -8.20 -12.26 -15.23
N VAL A 172 -8.39 -12.05 -13.92
CA VAL A 172 -8.40 -10.72 -13.30
C VAL A 172 -7.04 -10.04 -13.48
N VAL A 173 -5.96 -10.75 -13.15
CA VAL A 173 -4.58 -10.23 -13.27
C VAL A 173 -4.25 -9.93 -14.74
N GLN A 174 -4.60 -10.83 -15.65
CA GLN A 174 -4.39 -10.65 -17.09
C GLN A 174 -5.13 -9.42 -17.62
N LEU A 175 -6.42 -9.28 -17.32
CA LEU A 175 -7.23 -8.14 -17.77
C LEU A 175 -6.67 -6.82 -17.22
N GLY A 176 -6.32 -6.79 -15.93
CA GLY A 176 -5.74 -5.61 -15.30
C GLY A 176 -4.41 -5.22 -15.92
N ARG A 177 -3.50 -6.18 -16.09
CA ARG A 177 -2.19 -5.99 -16.73
C ARG A 177 -2.33 -5.49 -18.17
N GLU A 178 -3.11 -6.17 -19.00
CA GLU A 178 -3.31 -5.79 -20.41
C GLU A 178 -3.87 -4.37 -20.54
N THR A 179 -4.81 -4.01 -19.66
CA THR A 179 -5.40 -2.67 -19.63
C THR A 179 -4.37 -1.64 -19.20
N LEU A 180 -3.60 -1.91 -18.15
CA LEU A 180 -2.56 -1.02 -17.62
C LEU A 180 -1.49 -0.72 -18.69
N HIS A 181 -1.02 -1.74 -19.40
CA HIS A 181 -0.03 -1.59 -20.46
C HIS A 181 -0.55 -0.77 -21.64
N LYS A 182 -1.80 -0.99 -22.06
CA LYS A 182 -2.42 -0.21 -23.14
C LYS A 182 -2.62 1.25 -22.76
N GLN A 183 -3.20 1.51 -21.59
CA GLN A 183 -3.56 2.88 -21.18
C GLN A 183 -2.33 3.77 -20.92
N ALA A 184 -1.19 3.19 -20.52
CA ALA A 184 -0.02 3.95 -20.09
C ALA A 184 0.56 4.88 -21.16
N SER A 185 0.32 4.58 -22.44
CA SER A 185 0.76 5.40 -23.58
C SER A 185 -0.37 6.18 -24.25
N MET A 186 -1.58 6.18 -23.68
CA MET A 186 -2.76 6.83 -24.28
C MET A 186 -3.00 8.24 -23.72
N PRO A 187 -3.71 9.11 -24.47
CA PRO A 187 -4.29 10.32 -23.90
C PRO A 187 -5.22 10.00 -22.73
N LEU A 188 -5.25 10.88 -21.73
CA LEU A 188 -5.93 10.63 -20.44
C LEU A 188 -7.41 10.20 -20.60
N MET A 189 -8.14 10.85 -21.51
CA MET A 189 -9.56 10.53 -21.73
C MET A 189 -9.74 9.11 -22.30
N ASP A 190 -8.92 8.73 -23.27
CA ASP A 190 -8.99 7.40 -23.89
C ASP A 190 -8.52 6.32 -22.90
N ALA A 191 -7.52 6.63 -22.07
CA ALA A 191 -7.04 5.78 -20.98
C ALA A 191 -8.16 5.44 -19.98
N TYR A 192 -8.92 6.44 -19.52
CA TYR A 192 -10.05 6.21 -18.60
C TYR A 192 -11.20 5.42 -19.24
N ALA A 193 -11.45 5.62 -20.54
CA ALA A 193 -12.48 4.89 -21.26
C ALA A 193 -12.18 3.37 -21.25
N ILE A 194 -10.97 2.97 -21.67
CA ILE A 194 -10.61 1.55 -21.70
C ILE A 194 -10.48 0.95 -20.29
N ALA A 195 -10.05 1.75 -19.30
CA ALA A 195 -9.94 1.31 -17.91
C ALA A 195 -11.32 1.04 -17.29
N SER A 196 -12.29 1.92 -17.53
CA SER A 196 -13.67 1.75 -17.06
C SER A 196 -14.32 0.51 -17.69
N ASP A 197 -14.16 0.32 -18.99
CA ASP A 197 -14.66 -0.86 -19.71
C ASP A 197 -14.01 -2.16 -19.20
N ALA A 198 -12.71 -2.13 -18.89
CA ALA A 198 -12.04 -3.26 -18.27
C ALA A 198 -12.61 -3.57 -16.88
N MET A 199 -12.85 -2.55 -16.04
CA MET A 199 -13.47 -2.76 -14.72
C MET A 199 -14.87 -3.36 -14.83
N VAL A 200 -15.71 -2.88 -15.75
CA VAL A 200 -17.05 -3.43 -15.99
C VAL A 200 -16.98 -4.90 -16.45
N ARG A 201 -16.04 -5.24 -17.33
CA ARG A 201 -15.80 -6.64 -17.72
C ARG A 201 -15.32 -7.49 -16.55
N ASN A 202 -14.44 -6.96 -15.71
CA ASN A 202 -13.92 -7.65 -14.54
C ASN A 202 -15.03 -8.01 -13.52
N LEU A 203 -16.08 -7.18 -13.41
CA LEU A 203 -17.27 -7.48 -12.59
C LEU A 203 -18.00 -8.77 -13.03
N GLN A 204 -17.78 -9.22 -14.27
CA GLN A 204 -18.43 -10.42 -14.79
C GLN A 204 -17.72 -11.71 -14.40
N PHE A 205 -16.48 -11.65 -13.91
CA PHE A 205 -15.69 -12.82 -13.52
C PHE A 205 -16.27 -13.47 -12.26
N SER A 206 -16.13 -14.81 -12.17
CA SER A 206 -16.68 -15.62 -11.07
C SER A 206 -16.23 -15.10 -9.71
N ASP A 207 -14.96 -14.75 -9.59
CA ASP A 207 -14.32 -14.25 -8.37
C ASP A 207 -14.80 -12.86 -7.98
N THR A 208 -15.43 -12.12 -8.89
CA THR A 208 -16.04 -10.82 -8.59
C THR A 208 -17.53 -10.97 -8.24
N LYS A 209 -18.20 -11.98 -8.80
CA LYS A 209 -19.61 -12.32 -8.54
C LYS A 209 -19.81 -13.09 -7.24
N GLN A 210 -18.85 -13.93 -6.91
CA GLN A 210 -18.66 -14.55 -5.61
C GLN A 210 -17.24 -14.18 -5.24
N PRO A 211 -17.00 -13.14 -4.42
CA PRO A 211 -15.69 -12.93 -3.87
C PRO A 211 -15.28 -14.23 -3.20
N THR A 212 -14.40 -14.98 -3.87
CA THR A 212 -13.53 -15.95 -3.25
C THR A 212 -12.68 -15.07 -2.34
N LEU A 213 -13.24 -14.79 -1.15
CA LEU A 213 -12.45 -14.47 0.02
C LEU A 213 -11.35 -15.49 -0.04
N CYS A 214 -10.14 -15.00 -0.30
CA CYS A 214 -8.96 -15.83 -0.27
C CYS A 214 -9.10 -16.67 1.01
N ASN A 215 -9.11 -18.00 0.88
CA ASN A 215 -9.10 -18.91 2.02
C ASN A 215 -7.76 -18.74 2.74
N GLY A 216 -7.68 -17.63 3.46
CA GLY A 216 -6.50 -16.92 3.91
C GLY A 216 -6.98 -15.73 4.74
N ASN A 217 -7.81 -16.05 5.73
CA ASN A 217 -7.97 -15.42 7.03
C ASN A 217 -7.83 -13.88 7.11
N VAL A 218 -8.96 -13.24 7.40
CA VAL A 218 -9.10 -11.90 8.00
C VAL A 218 -8.82 -10.73 7.05
N ILE A 219 -9.91 -10.08 6.58
CA ILE A 219 -9.82 -8.70 6.09
C ILE A 219 -9.83 -7.78 7.32
N GLU A 220 -8.66 -7.36 7.76
CA GLU A 220 -8.50 -6.36 8.82
C GLU A 220 -8.69 -4.95 8.24
N PHE A 221 -9.87 -4.35 8.47
CA PHE A 221 -10.07 -2.92 8.27
C PHE A 221 -9.66 -2.18 9.54
N ASN A 222 -8.39 -1.77 9.64
CA ASN A 222 -7.91 -0.93 10.73
C ASN A 222 -8.23 0.54 10.44
N ILE A 223 -9.35 1.04 10.97
CA ILE A 223 -9.64 2.48 10.98
C ILE A 223 -9.15 3.06 12.31
N ASN A 224 -7.95 3.63 12.30
CA ASN A 224 -7.39 4.32 13.46
C ASN A 224 -8.02 5.71 13.59
N PHE A 225 -8.91 5.89 14.56
CA PHE A 225 -9.33 7.23 15.00
C PHE A 225 -8.49 7.63 16.22
N GLN A 226 -7.69 8.69 16.06
CA GLN A 226 -6.98 9.31 17.18
C GLN A 226 -7.89 10.40 17.76
N VAL A 227 -8.86 10.01 18.59
CA VAL A 227 -9.90 10.92 19.12
C VAL A 227 -9.32 11.85 20.19
N LEU A 228 -8.36 11.36 20.97
CA LEU A 228 -7.56 12.07 21.99
C LEU A 228 -6.13 11.47 21.99
N GLN A 229 -5.14 12.18 22.53
CA GLN A 229 -3.72 11.73 22.57
C GLN A 229 -3.53 10.38 23.28
N PHE A 230 -4.53 9.96 24.07
CA PHE A 230 -4.57 8.78 24.94
C PHE A 230 -5.70 7.80 24.62
N LEU A 231 -6.48 7.96 23.55
CA LEU A 231 -7.58 7.04 23.20
C LEU A 231 -7.42 6.49 21.77
N LYS A 232 -7.33 5.17 21.65
CA LYS A 232 -7.32 4.42 20.39
C LYS A 232 -8.59 3.58 20.29
N LEU A 233 -9.32 3.70 19.18
CA LEU A 233 -10.51 2.91 18.90
C LEU A 233 -10.22 1.99 17.70
N ASP A 234 -10.29 0.69 17.92
CA ASP A 234 -10.09 -0.34 16.89
C ASP A 234 -11.44 -1.02 16.58
N ILE A 235 -11.95 -0.87 15.36
CA ILE A 235 -13.18 -1.53 14.91
C ILE A 235 -12.82 -2.60 13.89
N VAL A 236 -13.07 -3.87 14.23
CA VAL A 236 -12.78 -5.02 13.38
C VAL A 236 -14.09 -5.70 12.99
N TYR A 237 -14.38 -5.77 11.70
CA TYR A 237 -15.51 -6.56 11.20
C TYR A 237 -15.12 -8.04 11.09
N LEU A 238 -15.86 -8.92 11.75
CA LEU A 238 -15.65 -10.36 11.74
C LEU A 238 -16.64 -11.00 10.76
N SER A 239 -16.18 -11.24 9.52
CA SER A 239 -16.96 -11.82 8.43
C SER A 239 -17.69 -13.11 8.82
N ASP A 240 -17.01 -13.97 9.56
CA ASP A 240 -17.48 -15.34 9.87
C ASP A 240 -18.68 -15.34 10.81
N SER A 241 -18.80 -14.31 11.64
CA SER A 241 -19.88 -14.15 12.61
C SER A 241 -20.86 -13.03 12.25
N LYS A 242 -20.58 -12.26 11.18
CA LYS A 242 -21.27 -11.01 10.82
C LYS A 242 -21.38 -10.03 11.99
N ARG A 243 -20.37 -9.99 12.87
CA ARG A 243 -20.32 -9.12 14.04
C ARG A 243 -19.18 -8.12 13.92
N PHE A 244 -19.35 -6.96 14.54
CA PHE A 244 -18.25 -6.02 14.75
C PHE A 244 -17.63 -6.28 16.12
N ARG A 245 -16.31 -6.30 16.20
CA ARG A 245 -15.55 -6.25 17.45
C ARG A 245 -14.96 -4.86 17.56
N ILE A 246 -15.40 -4.11 18.57
CA ILE A 246 -14.89 -2.78 18.88
C ILE A 246 -13.99 -2.91 20.11
N SER A 247 -12.71 -2.56 19.97
CA SER A 247 -11.75 -2.51 21.06
C SER A 247 -11.38 -1.06 21.33
N ILE A 248 -11.55 -0.63 22.57
CA ILE A 248 -11.19 0.73 23.00
C ILE A 248 -9.95 0.59 23.87
N THR A 249 -8.83 1.18 23.44
CA THR A 249 -7.56 1.13 24.15
C THR A 249 -7.17 2.53 24.61
N PHE A 250 -6.92 2.68 25.91
CA PHE A 250 -6.40 3.92 26.48
C PHE A 250 -4.87 3.84 26.59
N LYS A 251 -4.14 4.80 26.01
CA LYS A 251 -2.70 4.97 26.19
C LYS A 251 -2.46 5.96 27.33
N MET A 252 -2.01 5.45 28.48
CA MET A 252 -1.53 6.27 29.59
C MET A 252 -0.10 6.75 29.32
N GLU A 253 0.19 8.04 29.49
CA GLU A 253 1.57 8.51 29.59
C GLU A 253 2.15 8.14 30.96
N GLU A 254 3.41 7.67 30.98
CA GLU A 254 4.11 7.08 32.15
C GLU A 254 4.19 7.98 33.41
N ASN A 255 3.77 9.25 33.34
CA ASN A 255 3.83 10.21 34.45
C ASN A 255 2.48 10.76 34.93
N SER A 256 1.34 10.21 34.49
CA SER A 256 0.02 10.61 35.04
C SER A 256 -0.43 9.62 36.11
N GLN A 257 0.00 9.87 37.35
CA GLN A 257 -0.59 9.17 38.49
C GLN A 257 -2.03 9.66 38.69
N VAL A 258 -2.96 8.72 38.53
CA VAL A 258 -4.40 8.79 38.82
C VAL A 258 -5.23 9.55 37.79
N ILE A 259 -5.52 8.91 36.66
CA ILE A 259 -6.81 9.11 35.99
C ILE A 259 -7.81 8.20 36.70
N ASP A 260 -8.85 8.81 37.29
CA ASP A 260 -9.90 8.11 38.00
C ASP A 260 -10.55 7.05 37.09
N ASN A 261 -10.52 5.78 37.52
CA ASN A 261 -11.18 4.67 36.83
C ASN A 261 -12.67 4.95 36.57
N SER A 262 -13.29 5.83 37.36
CA SER A 262 -14.66 6.30 37.14
C SER A 262 -14.79 7.14 35.86
N LEU A 263 -13.78 7.92 35.48
CA LEU A 263 -13.76 8.73 34.26
C LEU A 263 -13.61 7.84 33.03
N ILE A 264 -12.70 6.85 33.09
CA ILE A 264 -12.51 5.84 32.04
C ILE A 264 -13.79 5.02 31.85
N SER A 265 -14.42 4.58 32.95
CA SER A 265 -15.68 3.83 32.92
C SER A 265 -16.84 4.66 32.37
N ARG A 266 -16.97 5.93 32.78
CA ARG A 266 -17.99 6.86 32.26
C ARG A 266 -17.78 7.20 30.79
N ALA A 267 -16.54 7.44 30.35
CA ALA A 267 -16.21 7.67 28.95
C ALA A 267 -16.46 6.40 28.11
N THR A 268 -16.07 5.22 28.60
CA THR A 268 -16.33 3.94 27.93
C THR A 268 -17.83 3.67 27.81
N LYS A 269 -18.60 3.98 28.86
CA LYS A 269 -20.06 3.85 28.84
C LYS A 269 -20.71 4.87 27.91
N ALA A 270 -20.33 6.14 27.94
CA ALA A 270 -20.87 7.16 27.06
C ALA A 270 -20.56 6.87 25.57
N VAL A 271 -19.35 6.40 25.26
CA VAL A 271 -19.00 5.94 23.90
C VAL A 271 -19.79 4.70 23.51
N ARG A 272 -19.98 3.74 24.42
CA ARG A 272 -20.83 2.56 24.17
C ARG A 272 -22.29 2.92 23.93
N ASP A 273 -22.88 3.72 24.80
CA ASP A 273 -24.30 4.14 24.72
C ASP A 273 -24.54 4.99 23.45
N TYR A 274 -23.58 5.84 23.07
CA TYR A 274 -23.61 6.62 21.83
C TYR A 274 -23.49 5.72 20.58
N LEU A 275 -22.59 4.74 20.60
CA LEU A 275 -22.43 3.79 19.51
C LEU A 275 -23.63 2.86 19.40
N GLU A 276 -24.22 2.38 20.50
CA GLU A 276 -25.41 1.53 20.49
C GLU A 276 -26.63 2.24 19.90
N TYR A 277 -26.82 3.54 20.20
CA TYR A 277 -27.93 4.34 19.65
C TYR A 277 -27.84 4.56 18.14
N ASP A 278 -26.66 4.89 17.60
CA ASP A 278 -26.46 5.09 16.15
C ASP A 278 -26.28 3.76 15.39
N PHE A 279 -25.80 2.69 16.04
CA PHE A 279 -25.67 1.36 15.41
C PHE A 279 -27.01 0.67 15.21
N GLU A 280 -28.03 0.87 16.04
CA GLU A 280 -29.36 0.32 15.74
C GLU A 280 -29.96 0.94 14.47
N CYS A 281 -29.76 2.23 14.25
CA CYS A 281 -30.09 2.90 12.99
C CYS A 281 -29.26 2.33 11.82
N LEU A 282 -27.95 2.16 12.00
CA LEU A 282 -27.06 1.63 10.97
C LEU A 282 -27.34 0.15 10.62
N VAL A 283 -27.67 -0.68 11.61
CA VAL A 283 -28.01 -2.11 11.44
C VAL A 283 -29.41 -2.27 10.85
N SER A 284 -30.35 -1.38 11.20
CA SER A 284 -31.65 -1.26 10.53
C SER A 284 -31.46 -0.94 9.04
N ASP A 285 -30.61 0.05 8.73
CA ASP A 285 -30.27 0.42 7.36
C ASP A 285 -29.54 -0.70 6.62
N ILE A 286 -28.65 -1.46 7.27
CA ILE A 286 -27.95 -2.62 6.69
C ILE A 286 -28.92 -3.79 6.43
N ASN A 287 -29.90 -4.03 7.30
CA ASN A 287 -30.92 -5.05 7.07
C ASN A 287 -31.89 -4.66 5.95
N ILE A 288 -32.21 -3.37 5.85
CA ILE A 288 -32.94 -2.79 4.72
C ILE A 288 -32.10 -2.94 3.44
N LEU A 289 -30.81 -2.61 3.45
CA LEU A 289 -29.85 -2.80 2.35
C LEU A 289 -29.72 -4.27 1.93
N THR A 290 -29.76 -5.21 2.88
CA THR A 290 -29.68 -6.66 2.59
C THR A 290 -30.94 -7.16 1.88
N ARG A 291 -32.13 -6.64 2.23
CA ARG A 291 -33.39 -6.93 1.52
C ARG A 291 -33.51 -6.17 0.19
N MET A 292 -32.88 -5.00 0.09
CA MET A 292 -32.83 -4.18 -1.12
C MET A 292 -31.77 -4.65 -2.13
N ASN A 293 -30.77 -5.43 -1.73
CA ASN A 293 -29.73 -5.99 -2.62
C ASN A 293 -30.27 -6.97 -3.69
N GLN A 294 -31.56 -7.34 -3.62
CA GLN A 294 -32.21 -8.31 -4.51
C GLN A 294 -32.79 -7.70 -5.80
N ALA A 295 -32.82 -6.38 -5.99
CA ALA A 295 -33.39 -5.73 -7.18
C ALA A 295 -32.46 -4.66 -7.78
N SER A 296 -32.18 -4.80 -9.08
CA SER A 296 -30.98 -4.34 -9.78
C SER A 296 -31.17 -3.14 -10.72
N SER A 297 -30.07 -2.40 -10.90
CA SER A 297 -29.74 -1.41 -11.95
C SER A 297 -30.08 0.07 -11.76
N GLU A 298 -31.33 0.51 -11.51
CA GLU A 298 -31.56 1.96 -11.17
C GLU A 298 -30.87 2.37 -9.85
N ARG A 299 -30.60 1.36 -9.02
CA ARG A 299 -30.01 1.46 -7.69
C ARG A 299 -28.52 1.79 -7.63
N TYR A 300 -27.75 1.67 -8.71
CA TYR A 300 -26.29 1.94 -8.65
C TYR A 300 -25.99 3.45 -8.56
N MET A 301 -26.82 4.29 -9.19
CA MET A 301 -26.75 5.75 -9.05
C MET A 301 -27.25 6.21 -7.66
N GLU A 302 -28.26 5.53 -7.12
CA GLU A 302 -28.72 5.76 -5.74
C GLU A 302 -27.70 5.27 -4.71
N LEU A 303 -27.00 4.15 -4.95
CA LEU A 303 -25.90 3.63 -4.13
C LEU A 303 -24.75 4.64 -4.04
N THR A 304 -24.31 5.18 -5.18
CA THR A 304 -23.24 6.20 -5.21
C THR A 304 -23.65 7.45 -4.42
N THR A 305 -24.93 7.83 -4.51
CA THR A 305 -25.49 8.97 -3.78
C THR A 305 -25.54 8.69 -2.27
N ASN A 306 -25.95 7.49 -1.86
CA ASN A 306 -26.08 7.07 -0.46
C ASN A 306 -24.73 6.74 0.19
N THR A 307 -23.74 6.20 -0.54
CA THR A 307 -22.37 6.01 -0.05
C THR A 307 -21.67 7.36 0.16
N ASN A 308 -21.92 8.33 -0.72
CA ASN A 308 -21.47 9.70 -0.51
C ASN A 308 -22.16 10.36 0.69
N ASP A 309 -23.45 10.10 0.92
CA ASP A 309 -24.18 10.58 2.09
C ASP A 309 -23.70 9.91 3.39
N MET A 310 -23.40 8.62 3.36
CA MET A 310 -22.81 7.87 4.48
C MET A 310 -21.38 8.35 4.80
N THR A 311 -20.58 8.65 3.76
CA THR A 311 -19.25 9.25 3.93
C THR A 311 -19.38 10.64 4.56
N ARG A 312 -20.36 11.45 4.14
CA ARG A 312 -20.65 12.74 4.79
C ARG A 312 -21.09 12.59 6.24
N LYS A 313 -21.95 11.61 6.55
CA LYS A 313 -22.39 11.32 7.94
C LYS A 313 -21.23 10.85 8.80
N LEU A 314 -20.33 10.02 8.28
CA LEU A 314 -19.10 9.60 8.97
C LEU A 314 -18.14 10.78 9.19
N ILE A 315 -18.03 11.69 8.22
CA ILE A 315 -17.28 12.94 8.39
C ILE A 315 -17.94 13.84 9.44
N ASP A 316 -19.27 13.96 9.47
CA ASP A 316 -20.01 14.73 10.47
C ASP A 316 -19.85 14.13 11.88
N VAL A 317 -19.94 12.81 12.00
CA VAL A 317 -19.65 12.07 13.24
C VAL A 317 -18.20 12.32 13.68
N ASN A 318 -17.23 12.26 12.77
CA ASN A 318 -15.83 12.55 13.08
C ASN A 318 -15.63 14.01 13.53
N ASN A 319 -16.31 14.97 12.91
CA ASN A 319 -16.27 16.39 13.30
C ASN A 319 -16.94 16.63 14.67
N ARG A 320 -18.01 15.90 14.98
CA ARG A 320 -18.66 15.93 16.30
C ARG A 320 -17.80 15.26 17.38
N PHE A 321 -17.08 14.19 17.05
CA PHE A 321 -16.06 13.59 17.93
C PHE A 321 -14.89 14.54 18.17
N ALA A 322 -14.45 15.31 17.17
CA ALA A 322 -13.47 16.37 17.36
C ALA A 322 -14.01 17.46 18.32
N SER A 323 -15.29 17.84 18.18
CA SER A 323 -15.95 18.78 19.11
C SER A 323 -16.08 18.21 20.54
N LEU A 324 -16.30 16.89 20.68
CA LEU A 324 -16.32 16.18 21.96
C LEU A 324 -14.92 16.12 22.58
N SER A 325 -13.87 15.93 21.76
CA SER A 325 -12.46 16.00 22.17
C SER A 325 -12.14 17.38 22.75
N ASP A 326 -12.59 18.45 22.10
CA ASP A 326 -12.41 19.82 22.60
C ASP A 326 -13.24 20.12 23.86
N ALA A 327 -14.43 19.54 23.98
CA ALA A 327 -15.22 19.61 25.21
C ALA A 327 -14.56 18.85 26.37
N LEU A 328 -13.96 17.68 26.10
CA LEU A 328 -13.23 16.89 27.08
C LEU A 328 -11.94 17.58 27.54
N LYS A 329 -11.22 18.25 26.63
CA LYS A 329 -10.08 19.12 27.00
C LYS A 329 -10.49 20.27 27.91
N LYS A 330 -11.67 20.87 27.68
CA LYS A 330 -12.21 21.90 28.58
C LYS A 330 -12.56 21.34 29.95
N ILE A 331 -13.11 20.12 30.02
CA ILE A 331 -13.38 19.44 31.30
C ILE A 331 -12.08 19.13 32.04
N ASP A 332 -11.04 18.62 31.36
CA ASP A 332 -9.72 18.38 31.96
C ASP A 332 -9.07 19.67 32.48
N GLN A 333 -9.28 20.80 31.78
CA GLN A 333 -8.86 22.11 32.28
C GLN A 333 -9.66 22.54 33.52
N PHE A 334 -10.98 22.29 33.55
CA PHE A 334 -11.81 22.57 34.73
C PHE A 334 -11.39 21.73 35.94
N ASP A 335 -11.05 20.45 35.76
CA ASP A 335 -10.60 19.59 36.85
C ASP A 335 -9.26 20.08 37.43
N LYS A 336 -8.33 20.53 36.58
CA LYS A 336 -7.08 21.18 37.03
C LYS A 336 -7.33 22.48 37.79
N ASP A 337 -8.29 23.28 37.33
CA ASP A 337 -8.67 24.52 38.00
C ASP A 337 -9.32 24.24 39.37
N ILE A 338 -10.14 23.17 39.49
CA ILE A 338 -10.72 22.70 40.75
C ILE A 338 -9.62 22.23 41.71
N GLU A 339 -8.67 21.42 41.27
CA GLU A 339 -7.57 20.93 42.11
C GLU A 339 -6.71 22.10 42.64
N GLN A 340 -6.50 23.13 41.82
CA GLN A 340 -5.82 24.35 42.24
C GLN A 340 -6.62 25.17 43.26
N LEU A 341 -7.96 25.19 43.14
CA LEU A 341 -8.85 25.83 44.11
C LEU A 341 -8.91 25.06 45.43
N GLU A 342 -8.93 23.73 45.40
CA GLU A 342 -8.88 22.88 46.60
C GLU A 342 -7.58 23.08 47.37
N LYS A 343 -6.44 23.18 46.66
CA LYS A 343 -5.15 23.49 47.28
C LYS A 343 -5.15 24.85 47.97
N LYS A 344 -5.74 25.88 47.32
CA LYS A 344 -5.90 27.21 47.93
C LYS A 344 -6.86 27.18 49.13
N ALA A 345 -7.94 26.42 49.07
CA ALA A 345 -8.87 26.26 50.18
C ALA A 345 -8.18 25.61 51.40
N PHE A 346 -7.34 24.59 51.17
CA PHE A 346 -6.55 23.96 52.22
C PHE A 346 -5.52 24.90 52.85
N GLU A 347 -4.85 25.74 52.05
CA GLU A 347 -3.94 26.79 52.54
C GLU A 347 -4.69 27.81 53.41
N ILE A 348 -5.88 28.24 52.99
CA ILE A 348 -6.73 29.15 53.77
C ILE A 348 -7.15 28.51 55.09
N GLU A 349 -7.57 27.24 55.10
CA GLU A 349 -7.96 26.54 56.32
C GLU A 349 -6.78 26.40 57.29
N THR A 350 -5.58 26.14 56.76
CA THR A 350 -4.35 26.07 57.56
C THR A 350 -4.00 27.42 58.19
N LEU A 351 -4.07 28.51 57.40
CA LEU A 351 -3.85 29.86 57.91
C LEU A 351 -4.89 30.28 58.95
N THR A 352 -6.16 29.87 58.74
CA THR A 352 -7.25 30.14 59.69
C THR A 352 -7.00 29.45 61.03
N LYS A 353 -6.62 28.16 61.03
CA LYS A 353 -6.22 27.44 62.26
C LYS A 353 -5.01 28.06 62.96
N GLN A 354 -4.03 28.56 62.20
CA GLN A 354 -2.88 29.26 62.76
C GLN A 354 -3.28 30.59 63.42
N LEU A 355 -4.20 31.34 62.80
CA LEU A 355 -4.74 32.57 63.36
C LEU A 355 -5.58 32.31 64.61
N GLU A 356 -6.45 31.30 64.61
CA GLU A 356 -7.22 30.88 65.80
C GLU A 356 -6.31 30.48 66.96
N ASN A 357 -5.28 29.67 66.70
CA ASN A 357 -4.30 29.31 67.72
C ASN A 357 -3.56 30.53 68.28
N ARG A 358 -3.22 31.50 67.42
CA ARG A 358 -2.56 32.73 67.82
C ARG A 358 -3.50 33.64 68.62
N TYR A 359 -4.77 33.71 68.24
CA TYR A 359 -5.82 34.42 68.96
C TYR A 359 -6.06 33.82 70.35
N ASN A 360 -6.25 32.50 70.44
CA ASN A 360 -6.45 31.80 71.72
C ASN A 360 -5.24 31.96 72.65
N LYS A 361 -4.02 31.98 72.10
CA LYS A 361 -2.79 32.26 72.87
C LYS A 361 -2.77 33.69 73.41
N LEU A 362 -3.16 34.67 72.61
CA LEU A 362 -3.26 36.06 73.04
C LEU A 362 -4.39 36.27 74.07
N GLU A 363 -5.51 35.55 73.94
CA GLU A 363 -6.64 35.60 74.87
C GLU A 363 -6.32 34.95 76.23
N THR A 364 -5.52 33.87 76.23
CA THR A 364 -4.99 33.27 77.47
C THR A 364 -3.93 34.14 78.14
N GLU A 365 -3.09 34.84 77.35
CA GLU A 365 -2.13 35.84 77.85
C GLU A 365 -2.81 37.13 78.38
N HIS A 366 -4.06 37.42 78.00
CA HIS A 366 -4.80 38.60 78.47
C HIS A 366 -5.74 38.32 79.66
N ASN A 367 -6.07 37.05 79.93
CA ASN A 367 -6.87 36.59 81.08
C ASN A 367 -6.02 36.12 82.29
N HIS A 368 -4.71 36.41 82.25
CA HIS A 368 -3.76 36.36 83.38
C HIS A 368 -3.23 37.77 83.62
#